data_AF-A0A7J8QRD8-F1
#
_entry.id   AF-A0A7J8QRD8-F1
#
_cell.length_a   1.000
_cell.length_b   1.000
_cell.length_c   1.000
_cell.angle_alpha   90.00
_cell.angle_beta   90.00
_cell.angle_gamma   90.00
#
_symmetry.space_group_name_H-M   'P 1'
#
loop_
_entity.id
_entity.type
_entity.pdbx_description
1 polymer ?
#
loop_
_entity_poly.entity_id
_entity_poly.type
_entity_poly.pdbx_seq_one_letter_code
_entity_poly.pdbx_strand_id
1 'polypeptide(L)'
;MRFNILQLLKNLRSHSHGKEITDVDILRWANTKVSNSGSQSRMDSFKDKSLSDGIFFLELLSAVQPRSVNWSLVTKGVTDEQKKMNATYIISIARKLGCSIFLLPEDIIEVNQKMMLTLTASIMYWFLKQPVEEKPAATSDSENGSQLETLSNSTTDDSASESSVE
;
A
#
# COMPACT_ATOMS: atom_id res chain seq x y z
N MET A 1 -3.10 24.60 -17.22
CA MET A 1 -2.44 23.31 -16.90
C MET A 1 -1.20 23.43 -16.01
N ARG A 2 -0.22 24.31 -16.27
CA ARG A 2 1.03 24.45 -15.46
C ARG A 2 0.83 24.88 -14.00
N PHE A 3 -0.25 25.59 -13.69
CA PHE A 3 -0.53 26.07 -12.33
C PHE A 3 -0.81 24.93 -11.33
N ASN A 4 -1.54 23.89 -11.75
CA ASN A 4 -1.97 22.83 -10.85
C ASN A 4 -0.81 21.95 -10.36
N ILE A 5 0.18 21.67 -11.22
CA ILE A 5 1.37 20.91 -10.81
C ILE A 5 2.26 21.72 -9.86
N LEU A 6 2.43 23.02 -10.10
CA LEU A 6 3.19 23.90 -9.19
C LEU A 6 2.50 24.03 -7.83
N GLN A 7 1.17 24.10 -7.80
CA GLN A 7 0.40 24.08 -6.56
C GLN A 7 0.53 22.74 -5.83
N LEU A 8 0.44 21.60 -6.54
CA LEU A 8 0.63 20.28 -5.96
C LEU A 8 2.01 20.13 -5.31
N LEU A 9 3.07 20.51 -6.01
CA LEU A 9 4.45 20.45 -5.50
C LEU A 9 4.65 21.42 -4.31
N LYS A 10 4.01 22.60 -4.34
CA LYS A 10 4.01 23.55 -3.23
C LYS A 10 3.28 22.99 -1.99
N ASN A 11 2.15 22.31 -2.18
CA ASN A 11 1.40 21.70 -1.08
C ASN A 11 2.12 20.48 -0.52
N LEU A 12 2.83 19.70 -1.34
CA LEU A 12 3.72 18.64 -0.86
C LEU A 12 4.81 19.22 0.07
N ARG A 13 5.41 20.36 -0.31
CA ARG A 13 6.42 21.06 0.52
C ARG A 13 5.92 21.48 1.90
N SER A 14 4.64 21.85 2.03
CA SER A 14 4.09 22.23 3.34
C SER A 14 3.92 21.03 4.27
N HIS A 15 3.70 19.83 3.72
CA HIS A 15 3.55 18.60 4.51
C HIS A 15 4.91 17.95 4.87
N SER A 16 6.00 18.36 4.22
CA SER A 16 7.36 17.87 4.48
C SER A 16 8.18 18.74 5.43
N HIS A 17 7.53 19.52 6.31
CA HIS A 17 8.18 20.41 7.28
C HIS A 17 9.21 21.38 6.67
N GLY A 18 8.94 21.87 5.45
CA GLY A 18 9.82 22.80 4.75
C GLY A 18 10.95 22.16 3.93
N LYS A 19 11.11 20.83 3.97
CA LYS A 19 12.02 20.12 3.05
C LYS A 19 11.45 20.18 1.64
N GLU A 20 12.23 20.65 0.67
CA GLU A 20 11.84 20.57 -0.74
C GLU A 20 11.73 19.10 -1.18
N ILE A 21 10.54 18.67 -1.61
CA ILE A 21 10.34 17.35 -2.20
C ILE A 21 10.81 17.42 -3.65
N THR A 22 11.84 16.63 -3.96
CA THR A 22 12.39 16.49 -5.31
C THR A 22 11.80 15.28 -6.04
N ASP A 23 11.97 15.22 -7.36
CA ASP A 23 11.57 14.05 -8.17
C ASP A 23 12.18 12.74 -7.63
N VAL A 24 13.41 12.81 -7.10
CA VAL A 24 14.11 11.67 -6.49
C VAL A 24 13.43 11.22 -5.20
N ASP A 25 12.96 12.14 -4.38
CA ASP A 25 12.21 11.81 -3.16
C ASP A 25 10.89 11.11 -3.51
N ILE A 26 10.18 11.59 -4.53
CA ILE A 26 8.91 10.99 -4.99
C ILE A 26 9.15 9.56 -5.51
N LEU A 27 10.21 9.38 -6.32
CA LEU A 27 10.58 8.07 -6.85
C LEU A 27 10.93 7.08 -5.73
N ARG A 28 11.76 7.53 -4.77
CA ARG A 28 12.13 6.70 -3.62
C ARG A 28 10.92 6.34 -2.77
N TRP A 29 10.04 7.30 -2.51
CA TRP A 29 8.81 7.07 -1.74
C TRP A 29 7.92 6.02 -2.41
N ALA A 30 7.70 6.13 -3.72
CA ALA A 30 6.84 5.19 -4.45
C ALA A 30 7.39 3.76 -4.41
N ASN A 31 8.68 3.59 -4.70
CA ASN A 31 9.34 2.29 -4.63
C ASN A 31 9.31 1.69 -3.21
N THR A 32 9.53 2.52 -2.19
CA THR A 32 9.46 2.06 -0.79
C THR A 32 8.04 1.61 -0.44
N LYS A 33 7.01 2.35 -0.90
CA LYS A 33 5.61 1.99 -0.65
C LYS A 33 5.20 0.68 -1.31
N VAL A 34 5.61 0.47 -2.57
CA VAL A 34 5.33 -0.77 -3.30
C VAL A 34 6.11 -1.95 -2.69
N SER A 35 7.38 -1.77 -2.32
CA SER A 35 8.16 -2.82 -1.68
C SER A 35 7.56 -3.26 -0.32
N ASN A 36 7.08 -2.30 0.48
CA ASN A 36 6.45 -2.59 1.77
C ASN A 36 5.11 -3.32 1.67
N SER A 37 4.45 -3.34 0.50
CA SER A 37 3.22 -4.13 0.29
C SER A 37 3.51 -5.58 -0.10
N GLY A 38 4.79 -5.98 -0.19
CA GLY A 38 5.22 -7.31 -0.59
C GLY A 38 5.44 -7.49 -2.10
N SER A 39 5.25 -6.42 -2.90
CA SER A 39 5.54 -6.46 -4.32
C SER A 39 7.04 -6.30 -4.61
N GLN A 40 7.48 -6.94 -5.70
CA GLN A 40 8.83 -6.80 -6.26
C GLN A 40 8.92 -5.74 -7.37
N SER A 41 7.80 -5.12 -7.77
CA SER A 41 7.81 -4.09 -8.80
C SER A 41 8.52 -2.83 -8.32
N ARG A 42 9.33 -2.26 -9.19
CA ARG A 42 10.15 -1.08 -8.92
C ARG A 42 10.37 -0.32 -10.22
N MET A 43 10.47 1.00 -10.11
CA MET A 43 10.92 1.84 -11.22
C MET A 43 12.27 2.49 -10.90
N ASP A 44 13.20 2.49 -11.86
CA ASP A 44 14.48 3.19 -11.72
C ASP A 44 14.37 4.66 -12.10
N SER A 45 13.43 5.00 -12.99
CA SER A 45 13.13 6.38 -13.38
C SER A 45 11.69 6.51 -13.86
N PHE A 46 11.17 7.74 -13.90
CA PHE A 46 9.87 8.04 -14.52
C PHE A 46 9.85 7.90 -16.05
N LYS A 47 10.97 7.48 -16.67
CA LYS A 47 11.08 7.18 -18.11
C LYS A 47 11.10 5.68 -18.40
N ASP A 48 11.04 4.84 -17.37
CA ASP A 48 11.16 3.40 -17.51
C ASP A 48 10.00 2.83 -18.33
N LYS A 49 10.33 2.10 -19.41
CA LYS A 49 9.35 1.50 -20.32
C LYS A 49 8.53 0.39 -19.67
N SER A 50 9.03 -0.21 -18.58
CA SER A 50 8.26 -1.15 -17.77
C SER A 50 6.96 -0.54 -17.24
N LEU A 51 6.92 0.79 -17.00
CA LEU A 51 5.74 1.50 -16.52
C LEU A 51 4.54 1.46 -17.48
N SER A 52 4.77 1.13 -18.77
CA SER A 52 3.72 1.11 -19.79
C SER A 52 2.66 0.03 -19.57
N ASP A 53 2.97 -1.03 -18.80
CA ASP A 53 2.02 -2.08 -18.44
C ASP A 53 1.02 -1.64 -17.35
N GLY A 54 1.33 -0.56 -16.64
CA GLY A 54 0.52 -0.01 -15.55
C GLY A 54 0.58 -0.80 -14.23
N ILE A 55 1.26 -1.93 -14.17
CA ILE A 55 1.29 -2.82 -13.00
C ILE A 55 1.86 -2.09 -11.78
N PHE A 56 2.98 -1.39 -11.96
CA PHE A 56 3.59 -0.61 -10.87
C PHE A 56 2.61 0.39 -10.24
N PHE A 57 1.83 1.11 -11.05
CA PHE A 57 0.88 2.10 -10.54
C PHE A 57 -0.33 1.45 -9.86
N LEU A 58 -0.80 0.30 -10.34
CA LEU A 58 -1.86 -0.46 -9.70
C LEU A 58 -1.40 -0.98 -8.32
N GLU A 59 -0.18 -1.49 -8.24
CA GLU A 59 0.42 -1.93 -6.97
C GLU A 59 0.62 -0.75 -6.01
N LEU A 60 1.08 0.40 -6.51
CA LEU A 60 1.19 1.62 -5.72
C LEU A 60 -0.16 2.06 -5.17
N LEU A 61 -1.22 2.08 -5.99
CA LEU A 61 -2.57 2.43 -5.54
C LEU A 61 -3.08 1.45 -4.48
N SER A 62 -2.84 0.14 -4.67
CA SER A 62 -3.18 -0.90 -3.70
C SER A 62 -2.42 -0.75 -2.38
N ALA A 63 -1.13 -0.38 -2.44
CA ALA A 63 -0.28 -0.16 -1.28
C ALA A 63 -0.71 1.09 -0.48
N VAL A 64 -1.16 2.13 -1.17
CA VAL A 64 -1.59 3.39 -0.55
C VAL A 64 -3.00 3.27 0.03
N GLN A 65 -3.91 2.59 -0.67
CA GLN A 65 -5.26 2.30 -0.19
C GLN A 65 -5.57 0.81 -0.41
N PRO A 66 -5.47 -0.01 0.64
CA PRO A 66 -5.83 -1.42 0.54
C PRO A 66 -7.26 -1.61 0.01
N ARG A 67 -7.45 -2.61 -0.86
CA ARG A 67 -8.73 -2.93 -1.53
C ARG A 67 -9.24 -1.87 -2.52
N SER A 68 -8.42 -0.87 -2.89
CA SER A 68 -8.78 0.08 -3.95
C SER A 68 -8.75 -0.54 -5.35
N VAL A 69 -7.92 -1.57 -5.53
CA VAL A 69 -7.72 -2.29 -6.80
C VAL A 69 -8.42 -3.64 -6.75
N ASN A 70 -9.26 -3.89 -7.75
CA ASN A 70 -9.78 -5.22 -8.04
C ASN A 70 -8.86 -5.88 -9.08
N TRP A 71 -8.03 -6.82 -8.61
CA TRP A 71 -7.07 -7.54 -9.44
C TRP A 71 -7.72 -8.43 -10.52
N SER A 72 -9.02 -8.75 -10.42
CA SER A 72 -9.72 -9.49 -11.48
C SER A 72 -9.91 -8.68 -12.76
N LEU A 73 -9.81 -7.34 -12.67
CA LEU A 73 -9.91 -6.43 -13.82
C LEU A 73 -8.52 -6.08 -14.39
N VAL A 74 -7.46 -6.45 -13.70
CA VAL A 74 -6.08 -6.13 -14.09
C VAL A 74 -5.59 -7.16 -15.10
N THR A 75 -4.99 -6.67 -16.18
CA THR A 75 -4.38 -7.51 -17.21
C THR A 75 -2.87 -7.50 -17.11
N LYS A 76 -2.19 -8.39 -17.83
CA LYS A 76 -0.71 -8.45 -17.85
C LYS A 76 -0.05 -7.27 -18.57
N GLY A 77 -0.79 -6.43 -19.28
CA GLY A 77 -0.23 -5.28 -20.00
C GLY A 77 0.71 -5.63 -21.15
N VAL A 78 0.52 -6.79 -21.81
CA VAL A 78 1.41 -7.24 -22.91
C VAL A 78 1.00 -6.62 -24.24
N THR A 79 -0.31 -6.55 -24.54
CA THR A 79 -0.82 -5.89 -25.75
C THR A 79 -1.22 -4.45 -25.47
N ASP A 80 -1.32 -3.63 -26.51
CA ASP A 80 -1.70 -2.22 -26.36
C ASP A 80 -3.11 -2.04 -25.79
N GLU A 81 -4.05 -2.94 -26.12
CA GLU A 81 -5.38 -2.96 -25.54
C GLU A 81 -5.33 -3.26 -24.04
N GLN A 82 -4.49 -4.22 -23.63
CA GLN A 82 -4.27 -4.56 -22.22
C GLN A 82 -3.68 -3.38 -21.43
N LYS A 83 -2.65 -2.74 -21.99
CA LYS A 83 -2.05 -1.54 -21.41
C LYS A 83 -3.08 -0.41 -21.29
N LYS A 84 -3.90 -0.21 -22.31
CA LYS A 84 -4.97 0.80 -22.31
C LYS A 84 -6.04 0.52 -21.26
N MET A 85 -6.44 -0.73 -21.08
CA MET A 85 -7.37 -1.14 -20.01
C MET A 85 -6.77 -0.84 -18.63
N ASN A 86 -5.53 -1.25 -18.38
CA ASN A 86 -4.83 -0.97 -17.12
C ASN A 86 -4.68 0.53 -16.86
N ALA A 87 -4.23 1.30 -17.86
CA ALA A 87 -4.06 2.76 -17.79
C ALA A 87 -5.37 3.50 -17.48
N THR A 88 -6.46 3.12 -18.16
CA THR A 88 -7.80 3.67 -17.91
C THR A 88 -8.27 3.35 -16.50
N TYR A 89 -7.99 2.14 -16.02
CA TYR A 89 -8.36 1.71 -14.68
C TYR A 89 -7.59 2.46 -13.59
N ILE A 90 -6.27 2.63 -13.74
CA ILE A 90 -5.40 3.44 -12.86
C ILE A 90 -5.97 4.84 -12.68
N ILE A 91 -6.28 5.51 -13.79
CA ILE A 91 -6.84 6.87 -13.79
C ILE A 91 -8.18 6.90 -13.04
N SER A 92 -9.01 5.89 -13.24
CA SER A 92 -10.33 5.79 -12.61
C SER A 92 -10.23 5.64 -11.09
N ILE A 93 -9.35 4.75 -10.61
CA ILE A 93 -9.11 4.56 -9.17
C ILE A 93 -8.50 5.82 -8.56
N ALA A 94 -7.46 6.38 -9.18
CA ALA A 94 -6.79 7.57 -8.66
C ALA A 94 -7.77 8.76 -8.52
N ARG A 95 -8.64 8.98 -9.51
CA ARG A 95 -9.70 10.00 -9.41
C ARG A 95 -10.73 9.67 -8.33
N LYS A 96 -11.13 8.39 -8.18
CA LYS A 96 -12.05 7.95 -7.13
C LYS A 96 -11.49 8.20 -5.72
N LEU A 97 -10.18 8.04 -5.53
CA LEU A 97 -9.51 8.40 -4.28
C LEU A 97 -9.50 9.92 -4.04
N GLY A 98 -9.65 10.73 -5.09
CA GLY A 98 -9.57 12.19 -5.00
C GLY A 98 -8.20 12.75 -5.38
N CYS A 99 -7.37 11.97 -6.06
CA CYS A 99 -6.14 12.48 -6.66
C CYS A 99 -6.47 13.47 -7.79
N SER A 100 -5.68 14.53 -7.91
CA SER A 100 -5.81 15.49 -8.99
C SER A 100 -5.11 14.96 -10.25
N ILE A 101 -5.89 14.41 -11.19
CA ILE A 101 -5.39 13.68 -12.38
C ILE A 101 -5.67 14.47 -13.66
N PHE A 102 -4.61 14.79 -14.39
CA PHE A 102 -4.64 15.57 -15.65
C PHE A 102 -4.02 14.85 -16.86
N LEU A 103 -3.75 13.55 -16.73
CA LEU A 103 -3.17 12.74 -17.80
C LEU A 103 -4.22 11.84 -18.48
N LEU A 104 -3.89 11.40 -19.69
CA LEU A 104 -4.66 10.45 -20.49
C LEU A 104 -4.07 9.03 -20.36
N PRO A 105 -4.84 7.97 -20.67
CA PRO A 105 -4.31 6.61 -20.72
C PRO A 105 -3.06 6.49 -21.60
N GLU A 106 -3.07 7.19 -22.74
CA GLU A 106 -1.96 7.21 -23.71
C GLU A 106 -0.65 7.73 -23.08
N ASP A 107 -0.72 8.69 -22.14
CA ASP A 107 0.47 9.19 -21.44
C ASP A 107 1.15 8.11 -20.58
N ILE A 108 0.40 7.13 -20.07
CA ILE A 108 0.95 5.99 -19.31
C ILE A 108 1.57 4.98 -20.28
N ILE A 109 0.86 4.65 -21.37
CA ILE A 109 1.31 3.66 -22.36
C ILE A 109 2.62 4.11 -23.02
N GLU A 110 2.73 5.40 -23.37
CA GLU A 110 3.93 5.97 -23.99
C GLU A 110 5.05 6.26 -22.98
N VAL A 111 4.73 6.24 -21.68
CA VAL A 111 5.60 6.61 -20.57
C VAL A 111 6.06 8.08 -20.69
N ASN A 112 5.10 8.99 -20.70
CA ASN A 112 5.37 10.41 -20.66
C ASN A 112 5.88 10.80 -19.27
N GLN A 113 7.20 11.00 -19.15
CA GLN A 113 7.90 11.24 -17.88
C GLN A 113 7.22 12.29 -16.99
N LYS A 114 6.79 13.42 -17.57
CA LYS A 114 6.17 14.50 -16.79
C LYS A 114 4.83 14.05 -16.21
N MET A 115 4.07 13.26 -16.95
CA MET A 115 2.80 12.72 -16.50
C MET A 115 2.98 11.61 -15.46
N MET A 116 4.00 10.75 -15.60
CA MET A 116 4.31 9.70 -14.62
C MET A 116 4.73 10.30 -13.28
N LEU A 117 5.59 11.32 -13.31
CA LEU A 117 5.95 12.10 -12.13
C LEU A 117 4.71 12.74 -11.49
N THR A 118 3.86 13.40 -12.29
CA THR A 118 2.65 14.08 -11.80
C THR A 118 1.67 13.09 -11.17
N LEU A 119 1.44 11.94 -11.80
CA LEU A 119 0.58 10.88 -11.27
C LEU A 119 1.09 10.40 -9.90
N THR A 120 2.37 10.09 -9.82
CA THR A 120 3.01 9.61 -8.57
C THR A 120 2.94 10.66 -7.47
N ALA A 121 3.25 11.92 -7.80
CA ALA A 121 3.15 13.05 -6.88
C ALA A 121 1.73 13.26 -6.38
N SER A 122 0.72 13.14 -7.25
CA SER A 122 -0.70 13.26 -6.88
C SER A 122 -1.13 12.16 -5.91
N ILE A 123 -0.69 10.92 -6.13
CA ILE A 123 -0.96 9.79 -5.21
C ILE A 123 -0.25 10.01 -3.86
N MET A 124 1.02 10.43 -3.89
CA MET A 124 1.78 10.77 -2.68
C MET A 124 1.11 11.87 -1.87
N TYR A 125 0.69 12.94 -2.54
CA TYR A 125 0.01 14.05 -1.88
C TYR A 125 -1.31 13.61 -1.23
N TRP A 126 -2.10 12.81 -1.94
CA TRP A 126 -3.33 12.27 -1.38
C TRP A 126 -3.07 11.43 -0.14
N PHE A 127 -2.05 10.57 -0.16
CA PHE A 127 -1.65 9.76 0.99
C PHE A 127 -1.25 10.60 2.20
N LEU A 128 -0.42 11.63 1.99
CA LEU A 128 0.08 12.49 3.07
C LEU A 128 -0.98 13.44 3.66
N LYS A 129 -2.05 13.72 2.91
CA LYS A 129 -3.15 14.58 3.37
C LYS A 129 -4.07 13.88 4.37
N GLN A 130 -4.09 12.55 4.40
CA GLN A 130 -4.94 11.83 5.34
C GLN A 130 -4.46 12.12 6.78
N PRO A 131 -5.35 12.53 7.69
CA PRO A 131 -4.99 12.57 9.11
C PRO A 131 -4.55 11.15 9.49
N VAL A 132 -3.41 11.04 10.15
CA VAL A 132 -2.91 9.76 10.65
C VAL A 132 -3.92 9.26 11.68
N GLU A 133 -4.89 8.46 11.25
CA GLU A 133 -5.59 7.56 12.16
C GLU A 133 -4.53 6.54 12.61
N GLU A 134 -4.03 6.73 13.82
CA GLU A 134 -3.27 5.72 14.54
C GLU A 134 -4.10 4.44 14.59
N LYS A 135 -3.83 3.53 13.66
CA LYS A 135 -4.38 2.18 13.72
C LYS A 135 -3.65 1.48 14.88
N PRO A 136 -4.33 1.08 15.97
CA PRO A 136 -3.66 0.43 17.08
C PRO A 136 -3.03 -0.85 16.56
N ALA A 137 -1.72 -0.98 16.83
CA ALA A 137 -0.97 -2.20 16.57
C ALA A 137 -1.73 -3.35 17.23
N ALA A 138 -2.14 -4.34 16.42
CA ALA A 138 -2.59 -5.61 16.95
C ALA A 138 -1.41 -6.21 17.72
N THR A 139 -1.51 -6.21 19.04
CA THR A 139 -0.62 -6.93 19.94
C THR A 139 -0.78 -8.42 19.66
N SER A 140 0.17 -8.98 18.91
CA SER A 140 0.38 -10.41 18.83
C SER A 140 1.08 -10.86 20.12
N ASP A 141 0.30 -11.06 21.19
CA ASP A 141 0.79 -11.81 22.34
C ASP A 141 0.73 -13.30 22.00
N SER A 142 1.89 -13.88 21.71
CA SER A 142 2.11 -15.32 21.77
C SER A 142 3.49 -15.59 22.34
N GLU A 143 3.42 -15.96 23.63
CA GLU A 143 4.18 -17.00 24.31
C GLU A 143 5.71 -16.93 24.32
N ASN A 144 6.27 -16.64 25.51
CA ASN A 144 7.39 -17.43 26.02
C ASN A 144 7.49 -17.31 27.54
N GLY A 145 7.48 -18.45 28.25
CA GLY A 145 7.60 -18.48 29.70
C GLY A 145 7.47 -19.86 30.32
N SER A 146 8.33 -20.79 29.92
CA SER A 146 8.54 -22.06 30.61
C SER A 146 9.01 -21.84 32.05
N GLN A 147 8.26 -22.29 33.06
CA GLN A 147 8.83 -22.65 34.37
C GLN A 147 8.15 -23.92 34.91
N LEU A 148 8.97 -24.97 35.00
CA LEU A 148 8.81 -26.11 35.87
C LEU A 148 8.66 -25.64 37.31
N GLU A 149 7.65 -26.13 38.02
CA GLU A 149 7.80 -26.39 39.46
C GLU A 149 7.46 -27.84 39.75
N THR A 150 8.33 -28.44 40.55
CA THR A 150 8.40 -29.85 40.89
C THR A 150 7.93 -30.02 42.33
N LEU A 151 7.27 -31.15 42.59
CA LEU A 151 7.14 -31.86 43.87
C LEU A 151 6.12 -31.36 44.89
N SER A 152 5.07 -32.17 45.10
CA SER A 152 4.98 -33.04 46.30
C SER A 152 3.88 -34.11 46.13
N ASN A 153 4.30 -35.37 46.19
CA ASN A 153 3.45 -36.56 46.33
C ASN A 153 2.97 -36.69 47.79
N SER A 154 1.74 -37.16 48.01
CA SER A 154 1.52 -38.31 48.92
C SER A 154 0.16 -38.95 48.70
N THR A 155 0.21 -40.27 48.50
CA THR A 155 -0.85 -41.26 48.39
C THR A 155 -1.24 -41.80 49.77
N THR A 156 -2.53 -42.08 49.99
CA THR A 156 -3.12 -43.22 50.76
C THR A 156 -4.65 -43.07 50.72
N ASP A 157 -5.35 -43.92 49.99
CA ASP A 157 -6.14 -45.08 50.49
C ASP A 157 -7.27 -44.71 51.47
N ASP A 158 -8.53 -45.00 51.14
CA ASP A 158 -9.20 -46.25 51.57
C ASP A 158 -10.74 -46.23 51.33
N SER A 159 -11.21 -47.28 50.64
CA SER A 159 -12.45 -48.08 50.74
C SER A 159 -13.87 -47.56 51.06
N ALA A 160 -14.79 -48.18 50.30
CA ALA A 160 -16.04 -48.88 50.68
C ALA A 160 -17.39 -48.13 50.79
N SER A 161 -18.22 -48.41 49.79
CA SER A 161 -19.53 -49.10 49.85
C SER A 161 -20.76 -48.53 50.62
N GLU A 162 -21.82 -48.42 49.83
CA GLU A 162 -23.22 -48.90 50.03
C GLU A 162 -24.18 -48.32 51.10
N SER A 163 -25.33 -47.90 50.56
CA SER A 163 -26.72 -48.22 50.96
C SER A 163 -27.51 -47.30 51.92
N SER A 164 -28.81 -47.25 51.62
CA SER A 164 -30.00 -46.68 52.29
C SER A 164 -29.96 -46.66 53.82
N VAL A 165 -30.65 -45.77 54.54
CA VAL A 165 -32.12 -45.60 54.77
C VAL A 165 -32.30 -44.18 55.35
N GLU A 166 -33.35 -43.42 55.12
CA GLU A 166 -34.77 -43.60 55.54
C GLU A 166 -35.66 -42.61 54.75
#